data_AF-A0A1Y2C1Y2-F1
#
_entry.id   AF-A0A1Y2C1Y2-F1
#
_cell.length_a   1.000
_cell.length_b   1.000
_cell.length_c   1.000
_cell.angle_alpha   90.00
_cell.angle_beta   90.00
_cell.angle_gamma   90.00
#
_symmetry.space_group_name_H-M   'P 1'
#
loop_
_entity.id
_entity.type
_entity.pdbx_description
1 polymer ?
#
loop_
_entity_poly.entity_id
_entity_poly.type
_entity_poly.pdbx_seq_one_letter_code
_entity_poly.pdbx_strand_id
1 'polypeptide(L)'
;MNPTNHHAPFLNLVLDSALIEPTTAESSPPSEAPNPGKSNRGRKRILADPKARRQDQNREAQQKFRERRRRHIEELEAKVAALESELNSTSNPTSTSTSTSATLCSACPACAAKDALIAQLQQENDRLKGVARSRSPALGDKTALMLYGQPETESCRVGLNAIPSIKNNPLIDTMLEMFLEQAADVDKNRIRTSQLKISATSQKLVNACNIVDRKRCLEVMAIFMEVNKRHMDHMYKISESASGALGALSPGFEFMLADLPPESISFRRQMEQISSLKDAHDVIAEFCAVFWLCNDETKFDRMTKLNRKILSLCANTDDMERYMLALEVAKMNSTNLMDAQLDQELRTLSQS
;
A
#
# COMPACT_ATOMS: atom_id res chain seq x y z
N MET A 1 7.19 47.53 14.53
CA MET A 1 8.19 47.04 13.55
C MET A 1 7.54 45.90 12.79
N ASN A 2 7.15 46.15 11.54
CA ASN A 2 6.48 45.17 10.68
C ASN A 2 7.53 44.25 10.04
N PRO A 3 7.39 42.92 10.09
CA PRO A 3 8.22 42.04 9.28
C PRO A 3 7.75 42.10 7.82
N THR A 4 8.58 42.67 6.96
CA THR A 4 8.40 42.71 5.52
C THR A 4 8.47 41.29 4.95
N ASN A 5 7.36 40.85 4.39
CA ASN A 5 7.18 39.58 3.71
C ASN A 5 7.91 39.64 2.36
N HIS A 6 9.08 39.01 2.25
CA HIS A 6 9.82 38.90 0.99
C HIS A 6 9.19 37.82 0.12
N HIS A 7 8.29 38.24 -0.77
CA HIS A 7 7.79 37.43 -1.87
C HIS A 7 8.94 37.15 -2.85
N ALA A 8 9.41 35.89 -2.91
CA ALA A 8 10.26 35.42 -3.99
C ALA A 8 9.42 35.19 -5.26
N PRO A 9 9.95 35.48 -6.46
CA PRO A 9 9.23 35.25 -7.70
C PRO A 9 9.17 33.75 -8.03
N PHE A 10 7.95 33.22 -8.11
CA PHE A 10 7.64 31.86 -8.55
C PHE A 10 8.07 31.65 -10.01
N LEU A 11 8.96 30.68 -10.24
CA LEU A 11 9.20 30.11 -11.56
C LEU A 11 8.13 29.03 -11.83
N ASN A 12 7.15 29.36 -12.68
CA ASN A 12 6.28 28.39 -13.31
C ASN A 12 7.09 27.56 -14.34
N LEU A 13 7.68 26.46 -13.89
CA LEU A 13 8.21 25.43 -14.78
C LEU A 13 7.10 24.42 -15.08
N VAL A 14 6.35 24.72 -16.15
CA VAL A 14 5.54 23.75 -16.88
C VAL A 14 6.51 22.76 -17.51
N LEU A 15 6.55 21.52 -17.01
CA LEU A 15 7.25 20.43 -17.67
C LEU A 15 6.43 20.00 -18.90
N ASP A 16 6.78 20.54 -20.06
CA ASP A 16 6.35 19.99 -21.35
C ASP A 16 7.01 18.62 -21.57
N SER A 17 6.18 17.58 -21.65
CA SER A 17 6.58 16.24 -22.05
C SER A 17 6.86 16.18 -23.55
N ALA A 18 8.11 16.38 -23.95
CA ALA A 18 8.56 16.07 -25.31
C ALA A 18 8.77 14.55 -25.46
N LEU A 19 8.04 13.97 -26.41
CA LEU A 19 8.19 12.59 -26.88
C LEU A 19 9.63 12.33 -27.36
N ILE A 20 10.27 11.30 -26.79
CA ILE A 20 11.42 10.65 -27.38
C ILE A 20 10.90 9.40 -28.07
N GLU A 21 10.92 9.41 -29.40
CA GLU A 21 10.60 8.25 -30.24
C GLU A 21 11.67 7.17 -30.10
N PRO A 22 11.31 5.87 -30.08
CA PRO A 22 12.27 4.79 -30.00
C PRO A 22 12.94 4.55 -31.35
N THR A 23 14.24 4.81 -31.42
CA THR A 23 15.10 4.44 -32.55
C THR A 23 15.19 2.91 -32.67
N THR A 24 14.74 2.43 -33.82
CA THR A 24 14.94 1.07 -34.33
C THR A 24 16.41 0.80 -34.66
N ALA A 25 16.99 -0.26 -34.10
CA ALA A 25 18.16 -0.95 -34.65
C ALA A 25 18.04 -2.43 -34.26
N GLU A 26 17.79 -3.39 -35.15
CA GLU A 26 18.57 -3.89 -36.30
C GLU A 26 19.15 -5.26 -35.94
N SER A 27 18.90 -6.18 -36.86
CA SER A 27 18.97 -7.64 -36.78
C SER A 27 20.37 -8.21 -36.98
N SER A 28 20.62 -9.41 -36.45
CA SER A 28 21.67 -10.33 -36.95
C SER A 28 21.44 -11.79 -36.48
N PRO A 29 21.98 -12.81 -37.19
CA PRO A 29 21.21 -13.99 -37.67
C PRO A 29 21.44 -15.31 -36.91
N PRO A 30 20.71 -16.40 -37.30
CA PRO A 30 20.77 -17.72 -36.67
C PRO A 30 21.87 -18.63 -37.25
N SER A 31 22.40 -19.56 -36.45
CA SER A 31 23.30 -20.63 -36.90
C SER A 31 22.86 -21.98 -36.31
N GLU A 32 22.51 -22.91 -37.20
CA GLU A 32 22.03 -24.27 -36.94
C GLU A 32 23.16 -25.32 -36.80
N ALA A 33 23.03 -26.16 -35.75
CA ALA A 33 23.10 -27.64 -35.67
C ALA A 33 24.33 -28.45 -36.23
N PRO A 34 24.36 -29.79 -36.08
CA PRO A 34 24.61 -30.56 -34.84
C PRO A 34 25.78 -31.58 -34.99
N ASN A 35 26.30 -32.15 -33.90
CA ASN A 35 27.16 -33.36 -34.01
C ASN A 35 26.97 -34.34 -32.82
N PRO A 36 26.64 -35.62 -33.06
CA PRO A 36 26.41 -36.61 -32.01
C PRO A 36 27.66 -37.47 -31.75
N GLY A 37 28.10 -37.57 -30.49
CA GLY A 37 29.23 -38.41 -30.12
C GLY A 37 29.14 -38.85 -28.66
N LYS A 38 28.77 -40.13 -28.47
CA LYS A 38 28.59 -40.84 -27.19
C LYS A 38 29.86 -40.81 -26.34
N SER A 39 29.75 -40.51 -25.04
CA SER A 39 30.66 -41.07 -24.01
C SER A 39 30.07 -40.90 -22.60
N ASN A 40 29.56 -42.00 -22.06
CA ASN A 40 29.25 -42.17 -20.66
C ASN A 40 30.55 -42.38 -19.88
N ARG A 41 31.15 -41.34 -19.28
CA ARG A 41 32.09 -41.51 -18.15
C ARG A 41 32.42 -40.19 -17.45
N GLY A 42 32.12 -40.16 -16.15
CA GLY A 42 32.57 -39.12 -15.21
C GLY A 42 31.71 -37.85 -15.25
N ARG A 43 30.85 -37.66 -14.24
CA ARG A 43 30.19 -36.36 -13.97
C ARG A 43 31.28 -35.31 -13.74
N LYS A 44 31.69 -34.61 -14.81
CA LYS A 44 32.43 -33.36 -14.70
C LYS A 44 31.57 -32.43 -13.85
N ARG A 45 32.12 -31.96 -12.74
CA ARG A 45 31.52 -30.93 -11.89
C ARG A 45 31.25 -29.74 -12.80
N ILE A 46 29.99 -29.51 -13.15
CA ILE A 46 29.60 -28.34 -13.92
C ILE A 46 29.91 -27.15 -13.00
N LEU A 47 30.96 -26.39 -13.35
CA LEU A 47 31.33 -25.11 -12.74
C LEU A 47 30.31 -24.03 -13.12
N ALA A 48 29.01 -24.37 -13.13
CA ALA A 48 27.97 -23.38 -13.20
C ALA A 48 27.89 -22.75 -11.81
N ASP A 49 27.99 -21.42 -11.77
CA ASP A 49 27.87 -20.64 -10.54
C ASP A 49 26.57 -21.04 -9.83
N PRO A 50 26.62 -21.53 -8.57
CA PRO A 50 25.43 -21.96 -7.83
C PRO A 50 24.33 -20.89 -7.76
N LYS A 51 24.67 -19.62 -7.98
CA LYS A 51 23.70 -18.51 -8.10
C LYS A 51 22.80 -18.64 -9.34
N ALA A 52 23.34 -18.97 -10.50
CA ALA A 52 22.57 -19.09 -11.75
C ALA A 52 21.50 -20.18 -11.64
N ARG A 53 21.88 -21.33 -11.06
CA ARG A 53 20.95 -22.46 -10.87
C ARG A 53 19.79 -22.14 -9.93
N ARG A 54 20.02 -21.34 -8.88
CA ARG A 54 18.94 -20.89 -7.98
C ARG A 54 18.00 -19.90 -8.68
N GLN A 55 18.54 -19.03 -9.52
CA GLN A 55 17.73 -18.07 -10.26
C GLN A 55 16.77 -18.78 -11.23
N ASP A 56 17.24 -19.81 -11.94
CA ASP A 56 16.40 -20.60 -12.84
C ASP A 56 15.32 -21.39 -12.10
N GLN A 57 15.67 -21.99 -10.95
CA GLN A 57 14.70 -22.67 -10.09
C GLN A 57 13.61 -21.73 -9.58
N ASN A 58 13.97 -20.50 -9.20
CA ASN A 58 12.99 -19.50 -8.77
C ASN A 58 12.08 -19.05 -9.91
N ARG A 59 12.62 -18.85 -11.12
CA ARG A 59 11.83 -18.53 -12.31
C ARG A 59 10.82 -19.64 -12.63
N GLU A 60 11.26 -20.90 -12.64
CA GLU A 60 10.39 -22.05 -12.88
C GLU A 60 9.32 -22.21 -11.78
N ALA A 61 9.70 -22.04 -10.52
CA ALA A 61 8.76 -22.10 -9.39
C ALA A 61 7.70 -21.01 -9.48
N GLN A 62 8.08 -19.79 -9.88
CA GLN A 62 7.15 -18.67 -10.04
C GLN A 62 6.22 -18.87 -11.24
N GLN A 63 6.70 -19.42 -12.35
CA GLN A 63 5.86 -19.82 -13.49
C GLN A 63 4.82 -20.85 -13.07
N LYS A 64 5.25 -21.92 -12.39
CA LYS A 64 4.32 -22.96 -11.87
C LYS A 64 3.31 -22.40 -10.87
N PHE A 65 3.70 -21.42 -10.05
CA PHE A 65 2.77 -20.75 -9.15
C PHE A 65 1.71 -19.95 -9.91
N ARG A 66 2.11 -19.16 -10.92
CA ARG A 66 1.19 -18.41 -11.78
C ARG A 66 0.24 -19.33 -12.54
N GLU A 67 0.74 -20.46 -13.04
CA GLU A 67 -0.06 -21.48 -13.73
C GLU A 67 -1.10 -22.11 -12.80
N ARG A 68 -0.70 -22.54 -11.59
CA ARG A 68 -1.66 -23.06 -10.59
C ARG A 68 -2.73 -22.04 -10.22
N ARG A 69 -2.34 -20.77 -10.06
CA ARG A 69 -3.28 -19.69 -9.75
C ARG A 69 -4.26 -19.45 -10.90
N ARG A 70 -3.79 -19.44 -12.16
CA ARG A 70 -4.64 -19.32 -13.35
C ARG A 70 -5.66 -20.45 -13.41
N ARG A 71 -5.21 -21.70 -13.23
CA ARG A 71 -6.08 -22.88 -13.23
C ARG A 71 -7.16 -22.82 -12.14
N HIS A 72 -6.81 -22.32 -10.96
CA HIS A 72 -7.77 -22.16 -9.87
C HIS A 72 -8.82 -21.08 -10.16
N ILE A 73 -8.42 -19.98 -10.80
CA ILE A 73 -9.35 -18.93 -11.24
C ILE A 73 -10.32 -19.50 -12.29
N GLU A 74 -9.80 -20.20 -13.30
CA GLU A 74 -10.63 -20.88 -14.32
C GLU A 74 -11.61 -21.89 -13.69
N GLU A 75 -11.18 -22.64 -12.67
CA GLU A 75 -12.05 -23.57 -11.94
C GLU A 75 -13.17 -22.85 -11.17
N LEU A 76 -12.86 -21.70 -10.54
CA LEU A 76 -13.85 -20.91 -9.82
C LEU A 76 -14.86 -20.26 -10.77
N GLU A 77 -14.39 -19.70 -11.89
CA GLU A 77 -15.24 -19.13 -12.94
C GLU A 77 -16.19 -20.19 -13.51
N ALA A 78 -15.70 -21.42 -13.75
CA ALA A 78 -16.54 -22.53 -14.20
C ALA A 78 -17.61 -22.93 -13.17
N LYS A 79 -17.28 -22.92 -11.86
CA LYS A 79 -18.25 -23.19 -10.78
C LYS A 79 -19.33 -22.12 -10.69
N VAL A 80 -18.95 -20.85 -10.83
CA VAL A 80 -19.90 -19.73 -10.83
C VAL A 80 -20.87 -19.87 -12.01
N ALA A 81 -20.35 -20.11 -13.23
CA ALA A 81 -21.19 -20.31 -14.41
C ALA A 81 -22.16 -21.51 -14.27
N ALA A 82 -21.72 -22.60 -13.62
CA ALA A 82 -22.58 -23.75 -13.35
C ALA A 82 -23.71 -23.41 -12.36
N LEU A 83 -23.40 -22.70 -11.26
CA LEU A 83 -24.39 -22.27 -10.28
C LEU A 83 -25.40 -21.27 -10.85
N GLU A 84 -24.95 -20.33 -11.69
CA GLU A 84 -25.82 -19.39 -12.38
C GLU A 84 -26.79 -20.11 -13.34
N SER A 85 -26.32 -21.16 -14.02
CA SER A 85 -27.16 -21.98 -14.90
C SER A 85 -28.21 -22.79 -14.12
N GLU A 86 -27.84 -23.33 -12.95
CA GLU A 86 -28.75 -24.05 -12.04
C GLU A 86 -29.82 -23.11 -11.45
N LEU A 87 -29.42 -21.89 -11.07
CA LEU A 87 -30.33 -20.88 -10.54
C LEU A 87 -31.33 -20.41 -11.60
N ASN A 88 -30.88 -20.16 -12.84
CA ASN A 88 -31.76 -19.82 -13.97
C ASN A 88 -32.73 -20.97 -14.34
N SER A 89 -32.30 -22.22 -14.19
CA SER A 89 -33.16 -23.39 -14.41
C SER A 89 -34.23 -23.53 -13.32
N THR A 90 -33.90 -23.13 -12.09
CA THR A 90 -34.80 -23.18 -10.92
C THR A 90 -35.76 -21.99 -10.89
N SER A 91 -35.38 -20.84 -11.47
CA SER A 91 -36.18 -19.60 -11.49
C SER A 91 -37.24 -19.54 -12.60
N ASN A 92 -37.75 -20.68 -13.07
CA ASN A 92 -39.00 -20.74 -13.85
C ASN A 92 -40.18 -21.07 -12.92
N PRO A 93 -40.76 -20.09 -12.19
CA PRO A 93 -42.05 -20.29 -11.57
C PRO A 93 -43.14 -20.09 -12.63
N THR A 94 -43.76 -21.21 -12.98
CA THR A 94 -45.20 -21.32 -13.26
C THR A 94 -45.99 -20.19 -12.60
N SER A 95 -46.46 -19.27 -13.44
CA SER A 95 -47.80 -18.70 -13.45
C SER A 95 -48.50 -18.43 -12.10
N THR A 96 -48.75 -17.13 -11.89
CA THR A 96 -50.07 -16.60 -11.51
C THR A 96 -50.55 -16.85 -10.08
N SER A 97 -50.45 -15.83 -9.23
CA SER A 97 -51.58 -15.36 -8.41
C SER A 97 -51.32 -13.97 -7.84
N THR A 98 -52.11 -13.02 -8.33
CA THR A 98 -52.61 -11.80 -7.72
C THR A 98 -52.91 -11.98 -6.22
N SER A 99 -52.64 -10.97 -5.37
CA SER A 99 -53.62 -10.38 -4.43
C SER A 99 -52.94 -9.58 -3.31
N THR A 100 -53.31 -8.30 -3.26
CA THR A 100 -53.40 -7.42 -2.11
C THR A 100 -53.88 -8.10 -0.81
N SER A 101 -53.12 -7.98 0.29
CA SER A 101 -53.62 -7.87 1.67
C SER A 101 -52.45 -7.73 2.65
N ALA A 102 -51.98 -6.49 2.81
CA ALA A 102 -51.31 -6.11 4.05
C ALA A 102 -52.39 -5.89 5.12
N THR A 103 -52.06 -6.18 6.37
CA THR A 103 -52.87 -6.08 7.60
C THR A 103 -53.61 -7.38 7.96
N LEU A 104 -53.21 -7.95 9.12
CA LEU A 104 -53.85 -9.04 9.88
C LEU A 104 -53.42 -10.49 9.55
N CYS A 105 -52.16 -10.82 9.84
CA CYS A 105 -51.79 -12.20 10.19
C CYS A 105 -50.93 -12.22 11.47
N SER A 106 -51.48 -11.67 12.55
CA SER A 106 -50.81 -11.55 13.86
C SER A 106 -50.86 -12.82 14.71
N ALA A 107 -51.49 -13.90 14.23
CA ALA A 107 -51.79 -15.08 15.05
C ALA A 107 -51.61 -16.41 14.29
N CYS A 108 -50.74 -16.45 13.28
CA CYS A 108 -50.35 -17.74 12.69
C CYS A 108 -49.23 -18.37 13.53
N PRO A 109 -49.41 -19.59 14.10
CA PRO A 109 -48.37 -20.27 14.87
C PRO A 109 -47.08 -20.54 14.07
N ALA A 110 -47.15 -20.53 12.73
CA ALA A 110 -45.98 -20.62 11.87
C ALA A 110 -45.08 -19.37 11.91
N CYS A 111 -45.62 -18.18 12.25
CA CYS A 111 -44.82 -16.96 12.40
C CYS A 111 -44.05 -16.95 13.72
N ALA A 112 -44.69 -17.39 14.83
CA ALA A 112 -44.03 -17.50 16.13
C ALA A 112 -42.83 -18.48 16.11
N ALA A 113 -42.92 -19.55 15.33
CA ALA A 113 -41.81 -20.48 15.12
C ALA A 113 -40.60 -19.83 14.40
N LYS A 114 -40.84 -18.88 13.50
CA LYS A 114 -39.77 -18.15 12.80
C LYS A 114 -39.08 -17.15 13.73
N ASP A 115 -39.83 -16.44 14.56
CA ASP A 115 -39.26 -15.50 15.53
C ASP A 115 -38.41 -16.21 16.59
N ALA A 116 -38.85 -17.39 17.06
CA ALA A 116 -38.07 -18.24 17.95
C ALA A 116 -36.76 -18.73 17.29
N LEU A 117 -36.81 -19.11 16.00
CA LEU A 117 -35.63 -19.50 15.24
C LEU A 117 -34.66 -18.32 15.01
N ILE A 118 -35.17 -17.12 14.74
CA ILE A 118 -34.34 -15.90 14.60
C ILE A 118 -33.62 -15.59 15.91
N ALA A 119 -34.33 -15.65 17.04
CA ALA A 119 -33.73 -15.44 18.36
C ALA A 119 -32.64 -16.50 18.67
N GLN A 120 -32.89 -17.76 18.33
CA GLN A 120 -31.91 -18.84 18.49
C GLN A 120 -30.67 -18.62 17.61
N LEU A 121 -30.85 -18.21 16.35
CA LEU A 121 -29.74 -17.89 15.45
C LEU A 121 -28.96 -16.65 15.89
N GLN A 122 -29.60 -15.65 16.49
CA GLN A 122 -28.93 -14.49 17.07
C GLN A 122 -28.08 -14.90 18.28
N GLN A 123 -28.62 -15.73 19.17
CA GLN A 123 -27.88 -16.27 20.32
C GLN A 123 -26.68 -17.12 19.89
N GLU A 124 -26.85 -18.00 18.89
CA GLU A 124 -25.78 -18.81 18.32
C GLU A 124 -24.69 -17.92 17.70
N ASN A 125 -25.08 -16.86 16.97
CA ASN A 125 -24.15 -15.89 16.41
C ASN A 125 -23.35 -15.15 17.48
N ASP A 126 -23.98 -14.73 18.56
CA ASP A 126 -23.26 -14.03 19.65
C ASP A 126 -22.33 -14.99 20.41
N ARG A 127 -22.73 -16.25 20.57
CA ARG A 127 -21.86 -17.32 21.09
C ARG A 127 -20.66 -17.54 20.18
N LEU A 128 -20.88 -17.66 18.87
CA LEU A 128 -19.81 -17.84 17.88
C LEU A 128 -18.89 -16.62 17.81
N LYS A 129 -19.40 -15.39 17.93
CA LYS A 129 -18.59 -14.17 18.05
C LYS A 129 -17.72 -14.19 19.31
N GLY A 130 -18.23 -14.69 20.44
CA GLY A 130 -17.45 -14.85 21.68
C GLY A 130 -16.32 -15.89 21.56
N VAL A 131 -16.58 -17.02 20.89
CA VAL A 131 -15.57 -18.05 20.63
C VAL A 131 -14.52 -17.59 19.61
N ALA A 132 -14.94 -16.88 18.56
CA ALA A 132 -14.03 -16.32 17.56
C ALA A 132 -13.09 -15.25 18.17
N ARG A 133 -13.58 -14.45 19.13
CA ARG A 133 -12.77 -13.49 19.88
C ARG A 133 -11.74 -14.14 20.81
N SER A 134 -11.98 -15.37 21.27
CA SER A 134 -11.12 -16.05 22.24
C SER A 134 -10.08 -17.00 21.62
N ARG A 135 -10.16 -17.30 20.32
CA ARG A 135 -9.27 -18.28 19.66
C ARG A 135 -8.50 -17.79 18.45
N SER A 136 -8.76 -16.59 17.93
CA SER A 136 -7.87 -16.05 16.91
C SER A 136 -6.57 -15.62 17.62
N PRO A 137 -5.40 -16.26 17.36
CA PRO A 137 -4.14 -15.78 17.91
C PRO A 137 -4.06 -14.30 17.60
N ALA A 138 -3.85 -13.48 18.63
CA ALA A 138 -3.87 -12.03 18.48
C ALA A 138 -2.93 -11.70 17.32
N LEU A 139 -3.41 -10.90 16.36
CA LEU A 139 -2.66 -10.64 15.14
C LEU A 139 -1.26 -10.06 15.43
N GLY A 140 -1.02 -9.58 16.66
CA GLY A 140 0.26 -9.12 17.19
C GLY A 140 1.27 -10.20 17.57
N ASP A 141 0.93 -11.50 17.58
CA ASP A 141 1.88 -12.54 18.02
C ASP A 141 2.82 -13.03 16.91
N LYS A 142 2.58 -12.62 15.66
CA LYS A 142 3.37 -13.05 14.50
C LYS A 142 3.98 -11.84 13.81
N THR A 143 5.27 -11.96 13.47
CA THR A 143 5.98 -10.94 12.69
C THR A 143 5.52 -10.97 11.22
N ALA A 144 5.71 -9.87 10.49
CA ALA A 144 5.46 -9.84 9.05
C ALA A 144 6.34 -10.88 8.32
N LEU A 145 7.57 -11.05 8.79
CA LEU A 145 8.53 -12.04 8.28
C LEU A 145 7.99 -13.47 8.37
N MET A 146 7.34 -13.85 9.48
CA MET A 146 6.75 -15.18 9.65
C MET A 146 5.53 -15.41 8.74
N LEU A 147 4.73 -14.36 8.50
CA LEU A 147 3.50 -14.46 7.71
C LEU A 147 3.75 -14.43 6.20
N TYR A 148 4.71 -13.63 5.75
CA TYR A 148 4.88 -13.31 4.34
C TYR A 148 6.28 -13.63 3.80
N GLY A 149 7.21 -14.09 4.66
CA GLY A 149 8.59 -14.35 4.28
C GLY A 149 9.44 -13.08 4.25
N GLN A 150 10.67 -13.21 3.75
CA GLN A 150 11.63 -12.11 3.71
C GLN A 150 11.15 -11.00 2.75
N PRO A 151 11.14 -9.73 3.17
CA PRO A 151 10.82 -8.63 2.27
C PRO A 151 11.78 -8.53 1.09
N GLU A 152 11.27 -8.13 -0.07
CA GLU A 152 12.06 -7.91 -1.28
C GLU A 152 12.75 -6.53 -1.23
N THR A 153 13.97 -6.50 -0.68
CA THR A 153 14.77 -5.27 -0.55
C THR A 153 15.87 -5.14 -1.61
N GLU A 154 16.30 -6.23 -2.22
CA GLU A 154 17.43 -6.22 -3.17
C GLU A 154 17.12 -5.47 -4.47
N SER A 155 15.92 -5.64 -5.01
CA SER A 155 15.47 -4.92 -6.20
C SER A 155 15.45 -3.40 -5.97
N CYS A 156 14.98 -2.98 -4.79
CA CYS A 156 15.00 -1.57 -4.35
C CYS A 156 16.43 -1.06 -4.20
N ARG A 157 17.33 -1.84 -3.58
CA ARG A 157 18.75 -1.49 -3.42
C ARG A 157 19.43 -1.26 -4.77
N VAL A 158 19.21 -2.16 -5.72
CA VAL A 158 19.74 -2.03 -7.11
C VAL A 158 19.14 -0.80 -7.80
N GLY A 159 17.83 -0.60 -7.68
CA GLY A 159 17.13 0.55 -8.27
C GLY A 159 17.63 1.89 -7.76
N LEU A 160 17.81 2.03 -6.44
CA LEU A 160 18.32 3.25 -5.82
C LEU A 160 19.80 3.49 -6.14
N ASN A 161 20.64 2.44 -6.14
CA ASN A 161 22.06 2.57 -6.50
C ASN A 161 22.29 2.88 -8.00
N ALA A 162 21.29 2.66 -8.85
CA ALA A 162 21.35 3.06 -10.25
C ALA A 162 21.17 4.58 -10.45
N ILE A 163 20.68 5.30 -9.44
CA ILE A 163 20.44 6.75 -9.51
C ILE A 163 21.77 7.50 -9.27
N PRO A 164 22.27 8.31 -10.22
CA PRO A 164 23.60 8.91 -10.13
C PRO A 164 23.86 9.75 -8.87
N SER A 165 22.93 10.62 -8.48
CA SER A 165 23.13 11.52 -7.33
C SER A 165 23.17 10.84 -5.95
N ILE A 166 22.63 9.62 -5.83
CA ILE A 166 22.60 8.86 -4.57
C ILE A 166 23.29 7.50 -4.68
N LYS A 167 24.07 7.28 -5.73
CA LYS A 167 24.83 6.03 -5.92
C LYS A 167 25.78 5.79 -4.75
N ASN A 168 25.75 4.58 -4.21
CA ASN A 168 26.52 4.17 -3.02
C ASN A 168 26.24 5.01 -1.77
N ASN A 169 25.06 5.64 -1.68
CA ASN A 169 24.68 6.40 -0.50
C ASN A 169 24.31 5.44 0.66
N PRO A 170 24.96 5.54 1.84
CA PRO A 170 24.72 4.64 2.98
C PRO A 170 23.30 4.73 3.55
N LEU A 171 22.55 5.79 3.23
CA LEU A 171 21.14 5.93 3.63
C LEU A 171 20.25 4.88 2.96
N ILE A 172 20.63 4.37 1.76
CA ILE A 172 19.91 3.30 1.07
C ILE A 172 19.92 2.04 1.94
N ASP A 173 21.10 1.61 2.36
CA ASP A 173 21.28 0.38 3.13
C ASP A 173 20.65 0.52 4.52
N THR A 174 20.87 1.66 5.18
CA THR A 174 20.25 1.99 6.47
C THR A 174 18.72 1.91 6.41
N MET A 175 18.09 2.50 5.38
CA MET A 175 16.63 2.47 5.20
C MET A 175 16.11 1.04 5.03
N LEU A 176 16.76 0.24 4.20
CA LEU A 176 16.33 -1.12 3.90
C LEU A 176 16.56 -2.08 5.07
N GLU A 177 17.65 -1.91 5.81
CA GLU A 177 17.94 -2.69 7.03
C GLU A 177 16.91 -2.42 8.12
N MET A 178 16.57 -1.14 8.37
CA MET A 178 15.52 -0.80 9.33
C MET A 178 14.16 -1.39 8.94
N PHE A 179 13.84 -1.47 7.64
CA PHE A 179 12.62 -2.12 7.17
C PHE A 179 12.62 -3.63 7.43
N LEU A 180 13.76 -4.30 7.22
CA LEU A 180 13.92 -5.73 7.55
C LEU A 180 13.78 -5.98 9.05
N GLU A 181 14.41 -5.14 9.88
CA GLU A 181 14.28 -5.19 11.33
C GLU A 181 12.83 -4.98 11.77
N GLN A 182 12.15 -3.98 11.20
CA GLN A 182 10.74 -3.70 11.47
C GLN A 182 9.84 -4.90 11.11
N ALA A 183 10.09 -5.55 9.98
CA ALA A 183 9.32 -6.72 9.52
C ALA A 183 9.52 -7.96 10.42
N ALA A 184 10.63 -8.02 11.16
CA ALA A 184 10.95 -9.07 12.12
C ALA A 184 10.48 -8.77 13.55
N ASP A 185 9.81 -7.64 13.78
CA ASP A 185 9.35 -7.23 15.09
C ASP A 185 7.86 -7.52 15.33
N VAL A 186 7.50 -7.65 16.60
CA VAL A 186 6.11 -7.73 17.09
C VAL A 186 5.78 -6.59 18.06
N ASP A 187 6.81 -5.94 18.61
CA ASP A 187 6.61 -4.85 19.55
C ASP A 187 6.12 -3.59 18.83
N LYS A 188 4.94 -3.13 19.22
CA LYS A 188 4.26 -1.99 18.60
C LYS A 188 5.06 -0.70 18.64
N ASN A 189 5.78 -0.44 19.74
CA ASN A 189 6.53 0.80 19.94
C ASN A 189 7.80 0.76 19.10
N ARG A 190 8.48 -0.40 19.04
CA ARG A 190 9.63 -0.61 18.15
C ARG A 190 9.22 -0.49 16.68
N ILE A 191 8.11 -1.09 16.27
CA ILE A 191 7.58 -0.97 14.90
C ILE A 191 7.32 0.50 14.56
N ARG A 192 6.68 1.26 15.46
CA ARG A 192 6.41 2.69 15.28
C ARG A 192 7.70 3.51 15.20
N THR A 193 8.66 3.28 16.09
CA THR A 193 9.96 3.97 16.08
C THR A 193 10.73 3.67 14.80
N SER A 194 10.76 2.42 14.34
CA SER A 194 11.38 2.05 13.07
C SER A 194 10.68 2.72 11.89
N GLN A 195 9.34 2.80 11.89
CA GLN A 195 8.58 3.49 10.85
C GLN A 195 8.98 4.97 10.71
N LEU A 196 9.12 5.66 11.85
CA LEU A 196 9.56 7.05 11.91
C LEU A 196 10.98 7.21 11.36
N LYS A 197 11.90 6.34 11.78
CA LYS A 197 13.29 6.36 11.30
C LYS A 197 13.41 6.07 9.80
N ILE A 198 12.63 5.12 9.29
CA ILE A 198 12.55 4.81 7.85
C ILE A 198 12.03 6.03 7.10
N SER A 199 10.98 6.68 7.59
CA SER A 199 10.42 7.90 6.97
C SER A 199 11.44 9.05 6.95
N ALA A 200 12.14 9.28 8.07
CA ALA A 200 13.21 10.28 8.16
C ALA A 200 14.36 10.00 7.20
N THR A 201 14.80 8.74 7.13
CA THR A 201 15.91 8.31 6.26
C THR A 201 15.52 8.39 4.79
N SER A 202 14.28 8.02 4.47
CA SER A 202 13.70 8.18 3.13
C SER A 202 13.71 9.64 2.69
N GLN A 203 13.29 10.56 3.57
CA GLN A 203 13.30 11.99 3.26
C GLN A 203 14.72 12.50 3.03
N LYS A 204 15.69 12.09 3.87
CA LYS A 204 17.11 12.44 3.68
C LYS A 204 17.65 11.92 2.35
N LEU A 205 17.23 10.73 1.92
CA LEU A 205 17.62 10.15 0.64
C LEU A 205 17.04 10.95 -0.54
N VAL A 206 15.75 11.31 -0.49
CA VAL A 206 15.08 12.15 -1.49
C VAL A 206 15.71 13.54 -1.57
N ASN A 207 16.09 14.13 -0.43
CA ASN A 207 16.77 15.42 -0.35
C ASN A 207 18.21 15.37 -0.90
N ALA A 208 18.86 14.20 -0.86
CA ALA A 208 20.19 14.01 -1.45
C ALA A 208 20.14 13.88 -2.99
N CYS A 209 18.96 13.67 -3.58
CA CYS A 209 18.79 13.63 -5.02
C CYS A 209 18.84 15.03 -5.64
N ASN A 210 19.40 15.13 -6.84
CA ASN A 210 19.14 16.30 -7.70
C ASN A 210 17.68 16.28 -8.20
N ILE A 211 17.23 17.38 -8.81
CA ILE A 211 15.82 17.56 -9.23
C ILE A 211 15.34 16.44 -10.15
N VAL A 212 16.17 16.01 -11.11
CA VAL A 212 15.80 14.98 -12.10
C VAL A 212 15.75 13.60 -11.44
N ASP A 213 16.77 13.28 -10.66
CA ASP A 213 16.93 12.00 -9.97
C ASP A 213 15.88 11.80 -8.87
N ARG A 214 15.32 12.90 -8.33
CA ARG A 214 14.31 12.84 -7.27
C ARG A 214 13.07 12.07 -7.70
N LYS A 215 12.56 12.34 -8.93
CA LYS A 215 11.42 11.60 -9.48
C LYS A 215 11.73 10.11 -9.56
N ARG A 216 12.91 9.75 -10.07
CA ARG A 216 13.34 8.35 -10.20
C ARG A 216 13.46 7.67 -8.83
N CYS A 217 13.93 8.38 -7.81
CA CYS A 217 13.97 7.88 -6.44
C CYS A 217 12.57 7.54 -5.92
N LEU A 218 11.60 8.44 -6.11
CA LEU A 218 10.21 8.23 -5.69
C LEU A 218 9.54 7.07 -6.44
N GLU A 219 9.81 6.90 -7.73
CA GLU A 219 9.33 5.76 -8.53
C GLU A 219 9.85 4.42 -7.95
N VAL A 220 11.14 4.32 -7.67
CA VAL A 220 11.72 3.10 -7.06
C VAL A 220 11.12 2.82 -5.69
N MET A 221 10.89 3.86 -4.88
CA MET A 221 10.24 3.74 -3.58
C MET A 221 8.77 3.29 -3.70
N ALA A 222 8.03 3.81 -4.67
CA ALA A 222 6.66 3.39 -4.96
C ALA A 222 6.62 1.90 -5.32
N ILE A 223 7.50 1.44 -6.22
CA ILE A 223 7.61 0.01 -6.56
C ILE A 223 7.91 -0.84 -5.30
N PHE A 224 8.85 -0.39 -4.47
CA PHE A 224 9.21 -1.08 -3.23
C PHE A 224 8.02 -1.23 -2.27
N MET A 225 7.21 -0.18 -2.12
CA MET A 225 6.01 -0.20 -1.28
C MET A 225 4.95 -1.16 -1.82
N GLU A 226 4.73 -1.20 -3.14
CA GLU A 226 3.74 -2.11 -3.73
C GLU A 226 4.16 -3.58 -3.60
N VAL A 227 5.44 -3.88 -3.88
CA VAL A 227 5.98 -5.24 -3.75
C VAL A 227 5.88 -5.75 -2.30
N ASN A 228 6.12 -4.88 -1.32
CA ASN A 228 6.12 -5.23 0.10
C ASN A 228 4.82 -4.81 0.83
N LYS A 229 3.74 -4.55 0.09
CA LYS A 229 2.47 -4.04 0.62
C LYS A 229 1.91 -4.87 1.77
N ARG A 230 1.99 -6.20 1.67
CA ARG A 230 1.51 -7.13 2.71
C ARG A 230 2.27 -7.00 4.03
N HIS A 231 3.59 -6.81 3.96
CA HIS A 231 4.41 -6.57 5.14
C HIS A 231 4.05 -5.22 5.77
N MET A 232 3.94 -4.18 4.95
CA MET A 232 3.58 -2.84 5.40
C MET A 232 2.21 -2.82 6.08
N ASP A 233 1.19 -3.37 5.44
CA ASP A 233 -0.18 -3.45 5.99
C ASP A 233 -0.22 -4.15 7.35
N HIS A 234 0.55 -5.23 7.52
CA HIS A 234 0.64 -5.95 8.78
C HIS A 234 1.33 -5.14 9.88
N MET A 235 2.50 -4.58 9.59
CA MET A 235 3.24 -3.76 10.55
C MET A 235 2.42 -2.54 10.98
N TYR A 236 1.71 -1.92 10.04
CA TYR A 236 0.85 -0.80 10.35
C TYR A 236 -0.38 -1.17 11.15
N LYS A 237 -0.97 -2.34 10.91
CA LYS A 237 -2.09 -2.82 11.72
C LYS A 237 -1.68 -3.07 13.18
N ILE A 238 -0.45 -3.54 13.39
CA ILE A 238 0.12 -3.66 14.74
C ILE A 238 0.31 -2.27 15.38
N SER A 239 0.87 -1.30 14.65
CA SER A 239 1.11 0.04 15.19
C SER A 239 -0.18 0.84 15.45
N GLU A 240 -1.23 0.64 14.64
CA GLU A 240 -2.55 1.28 14.85
C GLU A 240 -3.22 0.88 16.15
N SER A 241 -3.01 -0.38 16.59
CA SER A 241 -3.55 -0.87 17.85
C SER A 241 -2.95 -0.16 19.07
N ALA A 242 -1.82 0.54 18.89
CA ALA A 242 -1.14 1.27 19.95
C ALA A 242 -1.69 2.69 20.18
N SER A 243 -2.05 3.41 19.12
CA SER A 243 -2.39 4.85 19.19
C SER A 243 -3.77 5.16 19.78
N GLY A 244 -4.39 4.20 20.48
CA GLY A 244 -5.80 4.27 20.84
C GLY A 244 -6.70 4.33 19.61
N ALA A 245 -8.00 4.17 19.82
CA ALA A 245 -8.98 4.53 18.80
C ALA A 245 -8.96 6.05 18.65
N LEU A 246 -8.00 6.59 17.89
CA LEU A 246 -8.12 7.91 17.28
C LEU A 246 -9.50 7.92 16.64
N GLY A 247 -10.39 8.71 17.23
CA GLY A 247 -11.82 8.66 16.95
C GLY A 247 -12.11 8.76 15.46
N ALA A 248 -13.28 8.25 15.06
CA ALA A 248 -13.82 8.55 13.74
C ALA A 248 -13.65 10.04 13.43
N LEU A 249 -13.30 10.34 12.17
CA LEU A 249 -12.99 11.68 11.66
C LEU A 249 -13.88 12.70 12.33
N SER A 250 -13.29 13.58 13.14
CA SER A 250 -14.06 14.41 14.06
C SER A 250 -15.07 15.23 13.26
N PRO A 251 -16.39 15.06 13.49
CA PRO A 251 -17.41 15.84 12.81
C PRO A 251 -17.17 17.31 13.17
N GLY A 252 -16.83 18.14 12.18
CA GLY A 252 -16.38 19.53 12.37
C GLY A 252 -15.28 19.99 11.42
N PHE A 253 -14.75 19.10 10.57
CA PHE A 253 -13.65 19.43 9.66
C PHE A 253 -14.02 20.42 8.54
N GLU A 254 -15.32 20.55 8.24
CA GLU A 254 -15.84 21.39 7.15
C GLU A 254 -15.52 22.89 7.36
N PHE A 255 -15.36 23.34 8.61
CA PHE A 255 -15.07 24.74 8.92
C PHE A 255 -13.60 25.14 8.74
N MET A 256 -12.65 24.19 8.70
CA MET A 256 -11.21 24.50 8.63
C MET A 256 -10.68 24.73 7.21
N LEU A 257 -11.50 24.49 6.18
CA LEU A 257 -11.08 24.64 4.78
C LEU A 257 -10.83 26.11 4.40
N ALA A 258 -11.46 27.07 5.08
CA ALA A 258 -11.30 28.49 4.78
C ALA A 258 -9.93 29.06 5.18
N ASP A 259 -9.28 28.46 6.18
CA ASP A 259 -7.99 28.91 6.73
C ASP A 259 -6.77 28.22 6.08
N LEU A 260 -7.02 27.37 5.09
CA LEU A 260 -5.97 26.63 4.41
C LEU A 260 -5.08 27.56 3.55
N PRO A 261 -3.74 27.41 3.62
CA PRO A 261 -2.84 28.24 2.83
C PRO A 261 -2.96 27.92 1.33
N PRO A 262 -2.66 28.87 0.41
CA PRO A 262 -2.81 28.68 -1.03
C PRO A 262 -2.08 27.45 -1.59
N GLU A 263 -0.94 27.08 -1.00
CA GLU A 263 -0.14 25.91 -1.36
C GLU A 263 -0.94 24.61 -1.22
N SER A 264 -1.81 24.51 -0.22
CA SER A 264 -2.66 23.34 0.00
C SER A 264 -3.71 23.17 -1.10
N ILE A 265 -4.15 24.26 -1.73
CA ILE A 265 -5.11 24.23 -2.86
C ILE A 265 -4.41 23.63 -4.09
N SER A 266 -3.16 24.03 -4.34
CA SER A 266 -2.35 23.46 -5.42
C SER A 266 -2.11 21.97 -5.21
N PHE A 267 -1.73 21.57 -3.99
CA PHE A 267 -1.55 20.17 -3.64
C PHE A 267 -2.85 19.36 -3.82
N ARG A 268 -3.98 19.85 -3.28
CA ARG A 268 -5.29 19.19 -3.44
C ARG A 268 -5.66 19.02 -4.91
N ARG A 269 -5.45 20.03 -5.75
CA ARG A 269 -5.73 19.93 -7.19
C ARG A 269 -4.86 18.87 -7.88
N GLN A 270 -3.58 18.75 -7.51
CA GLN A 270 -2.71 17.70 -8.01
C GLN A 270 -3.19 16.31 -7.59
N MET A 271 -3.66 16.16 -6.35
CA MET A 271 -4.25 14.92 -5.84
C MET A 271 -5.51 14.51 -6.61
N GLU A 272 -6.40 15.47 -6.90
CA GLU A 272 -7.65 15.23 -7.63
C GLU A 272 -7.43 14.91 -9.12
N GLN A 273 -6.25 15.20 -9.67
CA GLN A 273 -5.85 14.78 -11.02
C GLN A 273 -5.42 13.31 -11.09
N ILE A 274 -5.15 12.66 -9.96
CA ILE A 274 -4.82 11.24 -9.91
C ILE A 274 -6.11 10.44 -10.07
N SER A 275 -6.18 9.61 -11.12
CA SER A 275 -7.42 8.97 -11.55
C SER A 275 -8.08 8.13 -10.46
N SER A 276 -7.28 7.41 -9.67
CA SER A 276 -7.77 6.56 -8.59
C SER A 276 -8.20 7.33 -7.33
N LEU A 277 -7.89 8.63 -7.24
CA LEU A 277 -8.18 9.47 -6.07
C LEU A 277 -9.31 10.48 -6.31
N LYS A 278 -9.94 10.45 -7.50
CA LYS A 278 -11.01 11.40 -7.88
C LYS A 278 -12.15 11.45 -6.87
N ASP A 279 -12.55 10.30 -6.33
CA ASP A 279 -13.67 10.22 -5.38
C ASP A 279 -13.22 10.29 -3.91
N ALA A 280 -11.94 10.59 -3.65
CA ALA A 280 -11.35 10.60 -2.31
C ALA A 280 -11.30 12.01 -1.67
N HIS A 281 -12.19 12.92 -2.09
CA HIS A 281 -12.16 14.34 -1.68
C HIS A 281 -12.09 14.54 -0.17
N ASP A 282 -12.89 13.79 0.61
CA ASP A 282 -12.93 13.93 2.07
C ASP A 282 -11.59 13.57 2.73
N VAL A 283 -10.95 12.49 2.25
CA VAL A 283 -9.65 12.03 2.77
C VAL A 283 -8.55 13.00 2.40
N ILE A 284 -8.59 13.55 1.18
CA ILE A 284 -7.63 14.56 0.72
C ILE A 284 -7.80 15.86 1.51
N ALA A 285 -9.03 16.33 1.70
CA ALA A 285 -9.33 17.53 2.49
C ALA A 285 -8.85 17.36 3.94
N GLU A 286 -9.10 16.20 4.54
CA GLU A 286 -8.61 15.92 5.88
C GLU A 286 -7.08 15.91 5.95
N PHE A 287 -6.44 15.22 5.00
CA PHE A 287 -4.98 15.20 4.91
C PHE A 287 -4.40 16.61 4.83
N CYS A 288 -4.97 17.49 4.00
CA CYS A 288 -4.53 18.87 3.89
C CYS A 288 -4.63 19.61 5.23
N ALA A 289 -5.77 19.59 5.91
CA ALA A 289 -5.87 20.39 7.14
C ALA A 289 -5.06 19.78 8.31
N VAL A 290 -4.86 18.45 8.36
CA VAL A 290 -3.87 17.87 9.29
C VAL A 290 -2.44 18.30 8.91
N PHE A 291 -2.12 18.43 7.63
CA PHE A 291 -0.78 18.81 7.18
C PHE A 291 -0.43 20.25 7.54
N TRP A 292 -1.32 21.18 7.20
CA TRP A 292 -1.06 22.61 7.32
C TRP A 292 -1.56 23.25 8.62
N LEU A 293 -2.66 22.79 9.21
CA LEU A 293 -3.30 23.49 10.33
C LEU A 293 -3.09 22.81 11.69
N CYS A 294 -2.97 21.49 11.71
CA CYS A 294 -2.79 20.74 12.96
C CYS A 294 -1.35 20.89 13.48
N ASN A 295 -1.22 21.18 14.78
CA ASN A 295 0.05 21.30 15.51
C ASN A 295 0.02 20.57 16.86
N ASP A 296 -0.91 19.61 17.03
CA ASP A 296 -1.00 18.80 18.24
C ASP A 296 -0.07 17.57 18.19
N GLU A 297 0.09 16.91 19.33
CA GLU A 297 0.91 15.69 19.48
C GLU A 297 0.37 14.50 18.67
N THR A 298 -0.89 14.55 18.21
CA THR A 298 -1.49 13.50 17.39
C THR A 298 -1.31 13.73 15.89
N LYS A 299 -0.79 14.91 15.48
CA LYS A 299 -0.59 15.29 14.09
C LYS A 299 0.10 14.20 13.30
N PHE A 300 1.21 13.67 13.82
CA PHE A 300 2.00 12.66 13.13
C PHE A 300 1.22 11.36 12.91
N ASP A 301 0.51 10.88 13.93
CA ASP A 301 -0.30 9.66 13.85
C ASP A 301 -1.45 9.82 12.86
N ARG A 302 -2.14 10.95 12.90
CA ARG A 302 -3.22 11.28 11.96
C ARG A 302 -2.69 11.38 10.53
N MET A 303 -1.57 12.08 10.35
CA MET A 303 -0.89 12.22 9.07
C MET A 303 -0.54 10.85 8.49
N THR A 304 0.08 10.00 9.29
CA THR A 304 0.50 8.66 8.90
C THR A 304 -0.69 7.80 8.48
N LYS A 305 -1.80 7.85 9.22
CA LYS A 305 -3.04 7.14 8.90
C LYS A 305 -3.65 7.62 7.59
N LEU A 306 -3.75 8.94 7.39
CA LEU A 306 -4.31 9.52 6.17
C LEU A 306 -3.41 9.25 4.96
N ASN A 307 -2.09 9.39 5.10
CA ASN A 307 -1.10 9.03 4.08
C ASN A 307 -1.29 7.57 3.62
N ARG A 308 -1.44 6.65 4.56
CA ARG A 308 -1.71 5.24 4.26
C ARG A 308 -3.04 5.03 3.57
N LYS A 309 -4.10 5.69 4.03
CA LYS A 309 -5.43 5.60 3.42
C LYS A 309 -5.35 6.05 1.96
N ILE A 310 -4.70 7.17 1.68
CA ILE A 310 -4.48 7.68 0.32
C ILE A 310 -3.69 6.66 -0.51
N LEU A 311 -2.57 6.14 -0.01
CA LEU A 311 -1.77 5.12 -0.70
C LEU A 311 -2.57 3.85 -1.01
N SER A 312 -3.48 3.45 -0.10
CA SER A 312 -4.34 2.28 -0.32
C SER A 312 -5.40 2.49 -1.41
N LEU A 313 -5.73 3.76 -1.72
CA LEU A 313 -6.64 4.16 -2.79
C LEU A 313 -5.92 4.31 -4.15
N CYS A 314 -4.58 4.34 -4.18
CA CYS A 314 -3.83 4.28 -5.42
C CYS A 314 -4.06 2.93 -6.12
N ALA A 315 -4.53 2.95 -7.36
CA ALA A 315 -4.88 1.73 -8.09
C ALA A 315 -3.64 1.00 -8.65
N ASN A 316 -2.57 1.73 -8.90
CA ASN A 316 -1.34 1.24 -9.51
C ASN A 316 -0.12 2.07 -9.04
N THR A 317 1.07 1.65 -9.47
CA THR A 317 2.33 2.29 -9.08
C THR A 317 2.48 3.71 -9.63
N ASP A 318 1.92 4.04 -10.81
CA ASP A 318 1.98 5.40 -11.38
C ASP A 318 1.14 6.38 -10.55
N ASP A 319 -0.07 5.99 -10.11
CA ASP A 319 -0.88 6.80 -9.20
C ASP A 319 -0.15 7.05 -7.87
N MET A 320 0.55 6.05 -7.33
CA MET A 320 1.35 6.18 -6.12
C MET A 320 2.58 7.08 -6.31
N GLU A 321 3.29 6.96 -7.44
CA GLU A 321 4.40 7.86 -7.80
C GLU A 321 3.93 9.31 -7.86
N ARG A 322 2.82 9.58 -8.57
CA ARG A 322 2.24 10.93 -8.67
C ARG A 322 1.84 11.49 -7.32
N TYR A 323 1.24 10.66 -6.47
CA TYR A 323 0.94 11.05 -5.08
C TYR A 323 2.21 11.44 -4.32
N MET A 324 3.23 10.58 -4.34
CA MET A 324 4.49 10.83 -3.63
C MET A 324 5.18 12.09 -4.13
N LEU A 325 5.13 12.35 -5.45
CA LEU A 325 5.67 13.56 -6.05
C LEU A 325 4.89 14.81 -5.61
N ALA A 326 3.56 14.79 -5.64
CA ALA A 326 2.73 15.90 -5.17
C ALA A 326 3.01 16.19 -3.69
N LEU A 327 3.13 15.13 -2.87
CA LEU A 327 3.44 15.24 -1.45
C LEU A 327 4.82 15.89 -1.27
N GLU A 328 5.83 15.41 -1.98
CA GLU A 328 7.19 15.97 -1.93
C GLU A 328 7.22 17.46 -2.29
N VAL A 329 6.51 17.89 -3.34
CA VAL A 329 6.39 19.31 -3.71
C VAL A 329 5.75 20.11 -2.57
N ALA A 330 4.72 19.58 -1.93
CA ALA A 330 4.11 20.21 -0.75
C ALA A 330 5.09 20.30 0.44
N LYS A 331 5.89 19.25 0.66
CA LYS A 331 6.91 19.23 1.73
C LYS A 331 8.00 20.27 1.51
N MET A 332 8.45 20.49 0.28
CA MET A 332 9.53 21.45 0.00
C MET A 332 9.21 22.87 0.49
N ASN A 333 7.93 23.24 0.51
CA ASN A 333 7.47 24.53 1.03
C ASN A 333 7.41 24.58 2.57
N SER A 334 7.59 23.46 3.25
CA SER A 334 7.44 23.29 4.70
C SER A 334 8.56 22.45 5.35
N THR A 335 9.68 22.24 4.65
CA THR A 335 10.73 21.27 5.02
C THR A 335 11.23 21.46 6.45
N ASN A 336 11.59 22.69 6.81
CA ASN A 336 12.16 22.99 8.13
C ASN A 336 11.21 22.66 9.28
N LEU A 337 9.90 22.83 9.06
CA LEU A 337 8.89 22.55 10.08
C LEU A 337 8.71 21.04 10.26
N MET A 338 8.64 20.28 9.16
CA MET A 338 8.41 18.84 9.21
C MET A 338 9.61 18.07 9.73
N ASP A 339 10.83 18.47 9.37
CA ASP A 339 12.05 17.84 9.90
C ASP A 339 12.16 18.06 11.41
N ALA A 340 11.87 19.28 11.89
CA ALA A 340 11.86 19.58 13.32
C ALA A 340 10.80 18.78 14.09
N GLN A 341 9.60 18.61 13.53
CA GLN A 341 8.54 17.79 14.12
C GLN A 341 8.93 16.32 14.20
N LEU A 342 9.55 15.79 13.14
CA LEU A 342 10.00 14.39 13.09
C LEU A 342 11.10 14.11 14.13
N ASP A 343 12.05 15.03 14.29
CA ASP A 343 13.11 14.93 15.30
C ASP A 343 12.57 15.08 16.73
N GLN A 344 11.48 15.83 16.93
CA GLN A 344 10.80 15.93 18.22
C GLN A 344 10.12 14.60 18.57
N GLU A 345 9.36 14.02 17.65
CA GLU A 345 8.68 12.72 17.83
C GLU A 345 9.66 11.58 18.14
N LEU A 346 10.78 11.52 17.41
CA LEU A 346 11.84 10.53 17.66
C LEU A 346 12.44 10.67 19.07
N ARG A 347 12.57 11.90 19.58
CA ARG A 347 13.03 12.15 20.95
C ARG A 347 12.00 11.70 21.98
N THR A 348 10.73 12.02 21.78
CA THR A 348 9.64 11.59 22.68
C THR A 348 9.58 10.07 22.80
N LEU A 349 9.63 9.35 21.68
CA LEU A 349 9.61 7.88 21.69
C LEU A 349 10.86 7.23 22.28
N SER A 350 11.99 7.93 22.32
CA SER A 350 13.20 7.41 22.96
C SER A 350 13.17 7.50 24.49
N GLN A 351 12.26 8.30 25.04
CA GLN A 351 12.09 8.50 26.49
C GLN A 351 11.01 7.60 27.09
N SER A 352 10.08 7.11 26.26
CA SER A 352 9.03 6.14 26.62
C SER A 352 9.50 4.70 26.50
#